data_AF-A0AAJ7RH89-F1
#
_entry.id   AF-A0AAJ7RH89-F1
#
_cell.length_a   1.000
_cell.length_b   1.000
_cell.length_c   1.000
_cell.angle_alpha   90.00
_cell.angle_beta   90.00
_cell.angle_gamma   90.00
#
_symmetry.space_group_name_H-M   'P 1'
#
loop_
_entity.id
_entity.type
_entity.pdbx_description
1 polymer ?
#
loop_
_entity_poly.entity_id
_entity_poly.type
_entity_poly.pdbx_seq_one_letter_code
_entity_poly.pdbx_strand_id
1 'polypeptide(L)'
;MNPTEPITNEALSSKMKDVIDVLAMQREKRNTLQKSITIDYTKANDNFTVSRFIFECGLKLDAHPLTIATAATLYHRFFKEAELQGYDCYLIGSTCLYLAGKVKDDPLKIRDVMNVSHNTLHRGSQPLELGDQYWSMRDAIVQAELLIMRMLKFQVMPDHPHKYMLHYLRSLQAWFGEEEWSKYPVSKTSMALLQDFHHSPAILDYPSNLIAIACINLSLQIYGVVVPLMDECDQQPWFNVFCKDLTRNKLWEIMEKIMAAYDDEPETRDN
;
A
#
# COMPACT_ATOMS: atom_id res chain seq x y z
N MET A 1 -64.81 -20.19 -34.39
CA MET A 1 -64.80 -19.19 -33.30
C MET A 1 -65.09 -19.92 -31.99
N ASN A 2 -64.05 -20.18 -31.19
CA ASN A 2 -64.12 -20.19 -29.73
C ASN A 2 -62.68 -20.20 -29.18
N PRO A 3 -62.47 -19.65 -27.97
CA PRO A 3 -61.22 -19.01 -27.59
C PRO A 3 -60.26 -19.96 -26.87
N THR A 4 -58.99 -19.55 -26.92
CA THR A 4 -57.79 -20.15 -26.32
C THR A 4 -57.87 -20.30 -24.80
N GLU A 5 -57.50 -21.48 -24.30
CA GLU A 5 -57.31 -21.80 -22.88
C GLU A 5 -56.11 -21.02 -22.27
N PRO A 6 -56.15 -20.67 -20.97
CA PRO A 6 -55.07 -19.96 -20.30
C PRO A 6 -53.94 -20.92 -19.91
N ILE A 7 -52.71 -20.58 -20.30
CA ILE A 7 -51.48 -21.26 -19.88
C ILE A 7 -51.35 -21.10 -18.36
N THR A 8 -51.28 -22.20 -17.62
CA THR A 8 -51.23 -22.23 -16.16
C THR A 8 -49.92 -21.63 -15.61
N ASN A 9 -50.02 -20.79 -14.57
CA ASN A 9 -48.91 -20.08 -13.91
C ASN A 9 -47.79 -21.01 -13.37
N GLU A 10 -48.07 -22.30 -13.15
CA GLU A 10 -47.08 -23.28 -12.70
C GLU A 10 -46.02 -23.59 -13.77
N ALA A 11 -46.38 -23.55 -15.06
CA ALA A 11 -45.45 -23.78 -16.17
C ALA A 11 -44.48 -22.60 -16.37
N LEU A 12 -44.88 -21.38 -16.01
CA LEU A 12 -44.03 -20.18 -16.00
C LEU A 12 -43.04 -20.19 -14.82
N SER A 13 -43.49 -20.62 -13.64
CA SER A 13 -42.65 -20.76 -12.44
C SER A 13 -41.57 -21.83 -12.58
N SER A 14 -41.88 -22.95 -13.25
CA SER A 14 -40.90 -23.99 -13.57
C SER A 14 -39.83 -23.52 -14.56
N LYS A 15 -40.17 -22.66 -15.53
CA LYS A 15 -39.21 -22.14 -16.52
C LYS A 15 -38.27 -21.07 -15.98
N MET A 16 -38.64 -20.39 -14.88
CA MET A 16 -37.79 -19.39 -14.23
C MET A 16 -36.72 -20.00 -13.29
N LYS A 17 -36.84 -21.28 -12.90
CA LYS A 17 -35.85 -21.95 -12.05
C LYS A 17 -34.55 -22.31 -12.77
N ASP A 18 -34.60 -22.48 -14.10
CA ASP A 18 -33.45 -22.80 -14.95
C ASP A 18 -32.82 -21.55 -15.61
N VAL A 19 -33.32 -20.35 -15.28
CA VAL A 19 -32.69 -19.10 -15.71
C VAL A 19 -31.52 -18.83 -14.79
N ILE A 20 -30.31 -19.07 -15.30
CA ILE A 20 -29.08 -18.67 -14.64
C ILE A 20 -29.14 -17.16 -14.42
N ASP A 21 -29.22 -16.73 -13.16
CA ASP A 21 -29.11 -15.32 -12.81
C ASP A 21 -27.66 -14.87 -13.04
N VAL A 22 -27.42 -14.38 -14.25
CA VAL A 22 -26.10 -13.92 -14.70
C VAL A 22 -25.55 -12.83 -13.78
N LEU A 23 -26.41 -12.01 -13.14
CA LEU A 23 -25.99 -10.96 -12.21
C LEU A 23 -25.53 -11.55 -10.88
N ALA A 24 -26.25 -12.55 -10.34
CA ALA A 24 -25.82 -13.30 -9.17
C ALA A 24 -24.51 -14.04 -9.44
N MET A 25 -24.39 -14.70 -10.60
CA MET A 25 -23.18 -15.43 -10.98
C MET A 25 -21.97 -14.51 -11.21
N GLN A 26 -22.18 -13.31 -11.77
CA GLN A 26 -21.12 -12.28 -11.88
C GLN A 26 -20.72 -11.70 -10.52
N ARG A 27 -21.68 -11.53 -9.59
CA ARG A 27 -21.42 -11.10 -8.22
C ARG A 27 -20.64 -12.16 -7.45
N GLU A 28 -21.02 -13.44 -7.58
CA GLU A 28 -20.27 -14.57 -7.03
C GLU A 28 -18.88 -14.66 -7.64
N LYS A 29 -18.73 -14.56 -8.96
CA LYS A 29 -17.42 -14.57 -9.61
C LYS A 29 -16.53 -13.42 -9.16
N ARG A 30 -17.07 -12.19 -9.01
CA ARG A 30 -16.33 -11.06 -8.39
C ARG A 30 -15.96 -11.33 -6.94
N ASN A 31 -16.87 -11.89 -6.15
CA ASN A 31 -16.62 -12.20 -4.76
C ASN A 31 -15.57 -13.31 -4.61
N THR A 32 -15.57 -14.31 -5.50
CA THR A 32 -14.56 -15.39 -5.55
C THR A 32 -13.21 -14.85 -5.98
N LEU A 33 -13.15 -13.99 -7.00
CA LEU A 33 -11.92 -13.29 -7.41
C LEU A 33 -11.38 -12.38 -6.30
N GLN A 34 -12.24 -11.63 -5.60
CA GLN A 34 -11.83 -10.85 -4.43
C GLN A 34 -11.33 -11.74 -3.29
N LYS A 35 -11.94 -12.91 -3.09
CA LYS A 35 -11.47 -13.90 -2.10
C LYS A 35 -10.12 -14.52 -2.48
N SER A 36 -9.83 -14.77 -3.76
CA SER A 36 -8.52 -15.33 -4.18
C SER A 36 -7.38 -14.31 -4.07
N ILE A 37 -7.68 -13.01 -4.19
CA ILE A 37 -6.68 -11.92 -4.08
C ILE A 37 -6.46 -11.47 -2.63
N THR A 38 -7.38 -11.76 -1.70
CA THR A 38 -7.32 -11.21 -0.34
C THR A 38 -6.45 -12.04 0.59
N ILE A 39 -5.36 -11.42 1.05
CA ILE A 39 -4.46 -11.99 2.06
C ILE A 39 -5.24 -12.15 3.38
N ASP A 40 -5.08 -13.32 3.97
CA ASP A 40 -5.56 -13.63 5.31
C ASP A 40 -4.49 -13.20 6.32
N TYR A 41 -4.66 -11.99 6.84
CA TYR A 41 -3.73 -11.39 7.78
C TYR A 41 -3.62 -12.18 9.09
N THR A 42 -4.59 -13.03 9.45
CA THR A 42 -4.51 -13.79 10.71
C THR A 42 -3.43 -14.88 10.72
N LYS A 43 -2.82 -15.18 9.56
CA LYS A 43 -1.86 -16.28 9.39
C LYS A 43 -0.40 -15.89 9.59
N ALA A 44 -0.05 -14.61 9.46
CA ALA A 44 1.35 -14.18 9.50
C ALA A 44 1.47 -12.76 10.08
N ASN A 45 2.36 -12.58 11.04
CA ASN A 45 2.60 -11.30 11.72
C ASN A 45 3.93 -10.66 11.31
N ASP A 46 4.42 -10.95 10.11
CA ASP A 46 5.64 -10.34 9.59
C ASP A 46 5.40 -8.88 9.14
N ASN A 47 6.49 -8.12 8.99
CA ASN A 47 6.41 -6.69 8.67
C ASN A 47 5.74 -6.42 7.32
N PHE A 48 5.93 -7.30 6.33
CA PHE A 48 5.33 -7.15 5.00
C PHE A 48 3.81 -7.30 5.11
N THR A 49 3.34 -8.38 5.74
CA THR A 49 1.92 -8.69 5.91
C THR A 49 1.19 -7.59 6.68
N VAL A 50 1.80 -7.07 7.75
CA VAL A 50 1.20 -5.98 8.54
C VAL A 50 1.23 -4.65 7.81
N SER A 51 2.31 -4.32 7.09
CA SER A 51 2.35 -3.13 6.24
C SER A 51 1.27 -3.20 5.16
N ARG A 52 1.10 -4.37 4.53
CA ARG A 52 0.05 -4.60 3.52
C ARG A 52 -1.35 -4.40 4.10
N PHE A 53 -1.57 -4.85 5.33
CA PHE A 53 -2.80 -4.57 6.10
C PHE A 53 -3.02 -3.07 6.29
N ILE A 54 -1.98 -2.30 6.65
CA ILE A 54 -2.06 -0.84 6.80
C ILE A 54 -2.47 -0.19 5.47
N PHE A 55 -1.86 -0.62 4.36
CA PHE A 55 -2.20 -0.13 3.02
C PHE A 55 -3.65 -0.43 2.65
N GLU A 56 -4.11 -1.65 2.87
CA GLU A 56 -5.49 -2.01 2.57
C GLU A 56 -6.50 -1.24 3.42
N CYS A 57 -6.24 -1.10 4.72
CA CYS A 57 -7.09 -0.31 5.62
C CYS A 57 -7.11 1.16 5.20
N GLY A 58 -5.95 1.74 4.87
CA GLY A 58 -5.84 3.11 4.38
C GLY A 58 -6.66 3.36 3.12
N LEU A 59 -6.59 2.44 2.15
CA LEU A 59 -7.39 2.52 0.91
C LEU A 59 -8.89 2.42 1.20
N LYS A 60 -9.32 1.51 2.09
CA LYS A 60 -10.73 1.37 2.48
C LYS A 60 -11.27 2.59 3.25
N LEU A 61 -10.40 3.33 3.92
CA LEU A 61 -10.72 4.57 4.62
C LEU A 61 -10.67 5.81 3.72
N ASP A 62 -10.33 5.64 2.43
CA ASP A 62 -10.12 6.74 1.48
C ASP A 62 -9.04 7.73 1.95
N ALA A 63 -8.03 7.23 2.68
CA ALA A 63 -6.92 8.04 3.16
C ALA A 63 -5.98 8.42 2.01
N HIS A 64 -5.37 9.60 2.08
CA HIS A 64 -4.38 10.00 1.08
C HIS A 64 -3.19 9.04 1.05
N PRO A 65 -2.62 8.73 -0.13
CA PRO A 65 -1.46 7.82 -0.24
C PRO A 65 -0.29 8.19 0.67
N LEU A 66 -0.04 9.50 0.85
CA LEU A 66 1.02 9.98 1.74
C LEU A 66 0.70 9.74 3.23
N THR A 67 -0.57 9.74 3.62
CA THR A 67 -1.04 9.36 4.96
C THR A 67 -0.74 7.89 5.21
N ILE A 68 -1.04 7.02 4.24
CA ILE A 68 -0.78 5.58 4.31
C ILE A 68 0.72 5.29 4.39
N ALA A 69 1.53 5.92 3.53
CA ALA A 69 2.99 5.81 3.57
C ALA A 69 3.57 6.27 4.90
N THR A 70 3.00 7.33 5.50
CA THR A 70 3.36 7.80 6.84
C THR A 70 3.05 6.74 7.89
N ALA A 71 1.86 6.14 7.86
CA ALA A 71 1.46 5.09 8.78
C ALA A 71 2.42 3.88 8.73
N ALA A 72 2.74 3.38 7.53
CA ALA A 72 3.69 2.29 7.35
C ALA A 72 5.09 2.67 7.88
N THR A 73 5.56 3.89 7.63
CA THR A 73 6.86 4.37 8.13
C THR A 73 6.88 4.45 9.67
N LEU A 74 5.80 4.94 10.29
CA LEU A 74 5.69 4.99 11.76
C LEU A 74 5.66 3.58 12.37
N TYR A 75 4.97 2.64 11.73
CA TYR A 75 4.93 1.24 12.12
C TYR A 75 6.34 0.61 12.12
N HIS A 76 7.07 0.72 11.01
CA HIS A 76 8.43 0.19 10.92
C HIS A 76 9.37 0.82 11.94
N ARG A 77 9.25 2.14 12.17
CA ARG A 77 10.08 2.84 13.17
C ARG A 77 9.76 2.39 14.59
N PHE A 78 8.48 2.13 14.89
CA PHE A 78 8.07 1.64 16.19
C PHE A 78 8.70 0.28 16.48
N PHE A 79 8.61 -0.67 15.54
CA PHE A 79 9.18 -2.02 15.71
C PHE A 79 10.71 -2.09 15.58
N LYS A 80 11.36 -1.01 15.14
CA LYS A 80 12.83 -0.86 15.25
C LYS A 80 13.28 -0.47 16.67
N GLU A 81 12.42 0.18 17.44
CA GLU A 81 12.68 0.61 18.83
C GLU A 81 12.07 -0.35 19.87
N ALA A 82 11.02 -1.09 19.50
CA ALA A 82 10.27 -2.00 20.36
C ALA A 82 10.60 -3.48 20.07
N GLU A 83 10.54 -4.33 21.10
CA GLU A 83 10.58 -5.78 20.90
C GLU A 83 9.26 -6.29 20.32
N LEU A 84 9.32 -7.00 19.18
CA LEU A 84 8.15 -7.49 18.42
C LEU A 84 7.18 -8.36 19.24
N GLN A 85 7.66 -9.10 20.23
CA GLN A 85 6.87 -10.11 20.94
C GLN A 85 5.89 -9.54 21.97
N GLY A 86 5.96 -8.24 22.29
CA GLY A 86 5.14 -7.61 23.32
C GLY A 86 3.85 -6.93 22.83
N TYR A 87 3.67 -6.78 21.52
CA TYR A 87 2.63 -5.91 20.96
C TYR A 87 1.81 -6.57 19.86
N ASP A 88 0.50 -6.32 19.86
CA ASP A 88 -0.37 -6.67 18.74
C ASP A 88 -0.03 -5.77 17.53
N CYS A 89 0.59 -6.38 16.53
CA CYS A 89 1.06 -5.69 15.33
C CYS A 89 -0.07 -5.01 14.55
N TYR A 90 -1.28 -5.58 14.53
CA TYR A 90 -2.42 -4.99 13.82
C TYR A 90 -3.06 -3.84 14.59
N LEU A 91 -3.08 -3.92 15.92
CA LEU A 91 -3.45 -2.79 16.76
C LEU A 91 -2.48 -1.62 16.57
N ILE A 92 -1.16 -1.89 16.59
CA ILE A 92 -0.15 -0.86 16.35
C ILE A 92 -0.30 -0.31 14.92
N GLY A 93 -0.44 -1.15 13.90
CA GLY A 93 -0.65 -0.70 12.51
C GLY A 93 -1.90 0.17 12.32
N SER A 94 -3.02 -0.23 12.92
CA SER A 94 -4.27 0.56 12.93
C SER A 94 -4.09 1.91 13.63
N THR A 95 -3.33 1.91 14.73
CA THR A 95 -3.04 3.13 15.49
C THR A 95 -2.09 4.04 14.74
N CYS A 96 -1.08 3.50 14.05
CA CYS A 96 -0.20 4.26 13.17
C CYS A 96 -0.98 4.95 12.05
N LEU A 97 -2.02 4.30 11.50
CA LEU A 97 -2.90 4.89 10.50
C LEU A 97 -3.75 6.04 11.08
N TYR A 98 -4.33 5.83 12.25
CA TYR A 98 -5.07 6.88 12.97
C TYR A 98 -4.18 8.09 13.32
N LEU A 99 -2.96 7.85 13.80
CA LEU A 99 -1.97 8.88 14.12
C LEU A 99 -1.49 9.61 12.86
N ALA A 100 -1.20 8.88 11.78
CA ALA A 100 -0.75 9.47 10.52
C ALA A 100 -1.79 10.44 9.93
N GLY A 101 -3.09 10.10 10.03
CA GLY A 101 -4.16 10.99 9.60
C GLY A 101 -4.13 12.34 10.33
N LYS A 102 -3.87 12.34 11.64
CA LYS A 102 -3.70 13.58 12.40
C LYS A 102 -2.43 14.35 12.01
N VAL A 103 -1.34 13.65 11.74
CA VAL A 103 -0.06 14.25 11.37
C VAL A 103 -0.08 14.86 9.96
N LYS A 104 -0.89 14.31 9.05
CA LYS A 104 -0.98 14.73 7.64
C LYS A 104 -2.19 15.61 7.33
N ASP A 105 -2.86 16.14 8.34
CA ASP A 105 -4.09 16.92 8.20
C ASP A 105 -5.18 16.20 7.36
N ASP A 106 -5.23 14.87 7.53
CA ASP A 106 -6.14 13.93 6.87
C ASP A 106 -6.84 13.07 7.95
N PRO A 107 -7.67 13.69 8.83
CA PRO A 107 -8.09 13.07 10.08
C PRO A 107 -9.07 11.91 9.85
N LEU A 108 -8.62 10.71 10.21
CA LEU A 108 -9.43 9.49 10.19
C LEU A 108 -10.19 9.34 11.51
N LYS A 109 -11.50 9.04 11.44
CA LYS A 109 -12.31 8.81 12.65
C LYS A 109 -11.92 7.49 13.29
N ILE A 110 -11.67 7.48 14.60
CA ILE A 110 -11.29 6.27 15.34
C ILE A 110 -12.26 5.10 15.13
N ARG A 111 -13.58 5.39 15.10
CA ARG A 111 -14.61 4.39 14.83
C ARG A 111 -14.44 3.73 13.46
N ASP A 112 -14.14 4.54 12.44
CA ASP A 112 -14.02 4.07 11.07
C ASP A 112 -12.74 3.24 10.93
N VAL A 113 -11.62 3.69 11.54
CA VAL A 113 -10.38 2.91 11.66
C VAL A 113 -10.65 1.55 12.32
N MET A 114 -11.31 1.52 13.48
CA MET A 114 -11.63 0.27 14.17
C MET A 114 -12.47 -0.68 13.31
N ASN A 115 -13.54 -0.17 12.70
CA ASN A 115 -14.44 -0.97 11.89
C ASN A 115 -13.74 -1.53 10.64
N VAL A 116 -12.94 -0.71 9.97
CA VAL A 116 -12.17 -1.14 8.78
C VAL A 116 -11.11 -2.16 9.17
N SER A 117 -10.35 -1.92 10.25
CA SER A 117 -9.35 -2.86 10.74
C SER A 117 -9.98 -4.19 11.13
N HIS A 118 -11.08 -4.17 11.90
CA HIS A 118 -11.79 -5.38 12.31
C HIS A 118 -12.31 -6.17 11.10
N ASN A 119 -12.97 -5.52 10.15
CA ASN A 119 -13.50 -6.15 8.94
C ASN A 119 -12.40 -6.66 8.00
N THR A 120 -11.22 -6.02 8.02
CA THR A 120 -10.07 -6.46 7.22
C THR A 120 -9.40 -7.71 7.80
N LEU A 121 -9.38 -7.84 9.14
CA LEU A 121 -8.89 -9.03 9.84
C LEU A 121 -9.91 -10.18 9.84
N HIS A 122 -11.20 -9.88 9.95
CA HIS A 122 -12.28 -10.86 10.10
C HIS A 122 -13.24 -10.81 8.90
N ARG A 123 -12.72 -11.01 7.70
CA ARG A 123 -13.52 -10.88 6.47
C ARG A 123 -14.73 -11.81 6.50
N GLY A 124 -15.92 -11.24 6.32
CA GLY A 124 -17.18 -11.97 6.33
C GLY A 124 -17.79 -12.21 7.71
N SER A 125 -17.18 -11.69 8.78
CA SER A 125 -17.83 -11.59 10.09
C SER A 125 -18.90 -10.50 10.10
N GLN A 126 -19.73 -10.51 11.14
CA GLN A 126 -20.62 -9.38 11.40
C GLN A 126 -19.80 -8.13 11.77
N PRO A 127 -20.32 -6.92 11.52
CA PRO A 127 -19.70 -5.69 12.00
C PRO A 127 -19.46 -5.72 13.51
N LEU A 128 -18.44 -4.98 13.95
CA LEU A 128 -18.11 -4.87 15.37
C LEU A 128 -19.31 -4.30 16.15
N GLU A 129 -19.86 -5.09 17.07
CA GLU A 129 -20.99 -4.69 17.90
C GLU A 129 -20.57 -3.61 18.92
N LEU A 130 -21.49 -2.69 19.22
CA LEU A 130 -21.31 -1.62 20.21
C LEU A 130 -21.42 -2.17 21.64
N GLY A 131 -20.43 -2.97 22.04
CA GLY A 131 -20.31 -3.57 23.37
C GLY A 131 -18.92 -3.38 23.98
N ASP A 132 -18.62 -4.15 25.02
CA ASP A 132 -17.37 -4.03 25.80
C ASP A 132 -16.11 -4.18 24.93
N GLN A 133 -16.15 -5.06 23.92
CA GLN A 133 -15.03 -5.25 22.99
C GLN A 133 -14.73 -3.99 22.16
N TYR A 134 -15.78 -3.29 21.72
CA TYR A 134 -15.64 -2.04 20.98
C TYR A 134 -14.97 -0.97 21.85
N TRP A 135 -15.44 -0.79 23.08
CA TRP A 135 -14.87 0.20 24.00
C TRP A 135 -13.43 -0.14 24.39
N SER A 136 -13.14 -1.42 24.65
CA SER A 136 -11.78 -1.90 24.93
C SER A 136 -10.83 -1.63 23.77
N MET A 137 -11.23 -1.93 22.52
CA MET A 137 -10.42 -1.65 21.33
C MET A 137 -10.20 -0.15 21.12
N ARG A 138 -11.23 0.67 21.34
CA ARG A 138 -11.11 2.13 21.27
C ARG A 138 -10.07 2.65 22.27
N ASP A 139 -10.16 2.20 23.52
CA ASP A 139 -9.24 2.61 24.57
C ASP A 139 -7.81 2.11 24.28
N ALA A 140 -7.68 0.89 23.76
CA ALA A 140 -6.41 0.33 23.30
C ALA A 140 -5.77 1.18 22.19
N ILE A 141 -6.51 1.66 21.19
CA ILE A 141 -5.98 2.58 20.16
C ILE A 141 -5.52 3.90 20.78
N VAL A 142 -6.29 4.47 21.70
CA VAL A 142 -5.92 5.73 22.38
C VAL A 142 -4.63 5.57 23.20
N GLN A 143 -4.49 4.45 23.93
CA GLN A 143 -3.27 4.16 24.69
C GLN A 143 -2.08 3.86 23.78
N ALA A 144 -2.30 3.07 22.72
CA ALA A 144 -1.28 2.75 21.74
C ALA A 144 -0.78 4.01 21.02
N GLU A 145 -1.64 5.01 20.79
CA GLU A 145 -1.24 6.26 20.16
C GLU A 145 -0.21 6.99 21.02
N LEU A 146 -0.50 7.12 22.31
CA LEU A 146 0.41 7.74 23.27
C LEU A 146 1.72 6.96 23.39
N LEU A 147 1.64 5.63 23.38
CA LEU A 147 2.81 4.76 23.37
C LEU A 147 3.68 4.98 22.13
N ILE A 148 3.10 4.96 20.93
CA ILE A 148 3.83 5.17 19.67
C ILE A 148 4.50 6.54 19.67
N MET A 149 3.79 7.60 20.07
CA MET A 149 4.38 8.94 20.18
C MET A 149 5.60 8.96 21.11
N ARG A 150 5.52 8.30 22.28
CA ARG A 150 6.63 8.24 23.25
C ARG A 150 7.82 7.43 22.73
N MET A 151 7.56 6.25 22.16
CA MET A 151 8.59 5.39 21.58
C MET A 151 9.34 6.10 20.44
N LEU A 152 8.61 6.85 19.61
CA LEU A 152 9.17 7.64 18.53
C LEU A 152 9.67 9.03 18.95
N LYS A 153 9.73 9.31 20.26
CA LYS A 153 10.20 10.59 20.82
C LYS A 153 9.51 11.81 20.18
N PHE A 154 8.22 11.66 19.88
CA PHE A 154 7.36 12.64 19.20
C PHE A 154 7.83 13.03 17.79
N GLN A 155 8.78 12.29 17.19
CA GLN A 155 9.25 12.50 15.83
C GLN A 155 8.35 11.78 14.81
N VAL A 156 7.08 12.20 14.72
CA VAL A 156 6.04 11.51 13.92
C VAL A 156 5.88 12.05 12.50
N MET A 157 6.70 13.01 12.08
CA MET A 157 6.73 13.56 10.72
C MET A 157 7.93 13.01 9.93
N PRO A 158 7.87 11.79 9.39
CA PRO A 158 8.96 11.24 8.60
C PRO A 158 9.14 12.02 7.29
N ASP A 159 10.39 12.05 6.83
CA ASP A 159 10.71 12.57 5.51
C ASP A 159 10.42 11.53 4.43
N HIS A 160 9.67 11.88 3.39
CA HIS A 160 9.16 10.93 2.42
C HIS A 160 9.89 10.99 1.08
N PRO A 161 10.22 9.84 0.45
CA PRO A 161 10.87 9.81 -0.87
C PRO A 161 10.04 10.50 -1.97
N HIS A 162 8.71 10.48 -1.83
CA HIS A 162 7.73 11.09 -2.73
C HIS A 162 8.08 12.53 -3.15
N LYS A 163 8.50 13.37 -2.19
CA LYS A 163 8.80 14.79 -2.49
C LYS A 163 10.00 14.91 -3.43
N TYR A 164 11.05 14.11 -3.18
CA TYR A 164 12.28 14.11 -3.98
C TYR A 164 12.03 13.53 -5.37
N MET A 165 11.30 12.42 -5.43
CA MET A 165 10.95 11.75 -6.67
C MET A 165 10.19 12.68 -7.62
N LEU A 166 9.24 13.47 -7.11
CA LEU A 166 8.52 14.45 -7.92
C LEU A 166 9.47 15.48 -8.55
N HIS A 167 10.42 16.02 -7.78
CA HIS A 167 11.40 16.97 -8.28
C HIS A 167 12.32 16.33 -9.33
N TYR A 168 12.82 15.12 -9.08
CA TYR A 168 13.73 14.42 -9.98
C TYR A 168 13.07 14.02 -11.29
N LEU A 169 11.85 13.46 -11.24
CA LEU A 169 11.08 13.11 -12.44
C LEU A 169 10.78 14.35 -13.29
N ARG A 170 10.48 15.50 -12.67
CA ARG A 170 10.26 16.75 -13.41
C ARG A 170 11.52 17.27 -14.09
N SER A 171 12.67 17.17 -13.43
CA SER A 171 13.96 17.51 -14.04
C SER A 171 14.32 16.57 -15.19
N LEU A 172 14.11 15.26 -15.02
CA LEU A 172 14.33 14.29 -16.09
C LEU A 172 13.40 14.54 -17.28
N GLN A 173 12.11 14.76 -17.06
CA GLN A 173 11.17 15.13 -18.12
C GLN A 173 11.67 16.34 -18.93
N ALA A 174 12.25 17.34 -18.28
CA ALA A 174 12.82 18.50 -18.95
C ALA A 174 14.09 18.17 -19.77
N TRP A 175 14.90 17.19 -19.33
CA TRP A 175 16.11 16.76 -20.06
C TRP A 175 15.80 15.91 -21.29
N PHE A 176 14.78 15.04 -21.22
CA PHE A 176 14.34 14.21 -22.34
C PHE A 176 13.45 14.97 -23.33
N GLY A 177 12.71 15.97 -22.85
CA GLY A 177 11.60 16.57 -23.60
C GLY A 177 10.31 15.76 -23.43
N GLU A 178 9.17 16.43 -23.61
CA GLU A 178 7.85 15.87 -23.30
C GLU A 178 7.49 14.67 -24.18
N GLU A 179 7.86 14.70 -25.46
CA GLU A 179 7.57 13.65 -26.43
C GLU A 179 8.31 12.34 -26.11
N GLU A 180 9.64 12.41 -25.91
CA GLU A 180 10.46 11.23 -25.56
C GLU A 180 10.09 10.69 -24.18
N TRP A 181 9.89 11.56 -23.19
CA TRP A 181 9.54 11.14 -21.83
C TRP A 181 8.21 10.37 -21.77
N SER A 182 7.24 10.76 -22.60
CA SER A 182 5.92 10.13 -22.62
C SER A 182 5.88 8.74 -23.26
N LYS A 183 6.95 8.33 -23.97
CA LYS A 183 7.04 6.99 -24.58
C LYS A 183 7.15 5.87 -23.55
N TYR A 184 7.72 6.17 -22.38
CA TYR A 184 7.99 5.19 -21.34
C TYR A 184 7.29 5.59 -20.04
N PRO A 185 6.60 4.67 -19.35
CA PRO A 185 5.89 4.99 -18.12
C PRO A 185 6.82 5.09 -16.90
N VAL A 186 8.05 5.62 -17.05
CA VAL A 186 9.08 5.69 -16.01
C VAL A 186 8.55 6.29 -14.71
N SER A 187 7.79 7.39 -14.81
CA SER A 187 7.20 8.05 -13.64
C SER A 187 6.23 7.15 -12.87
N LYS A 188 5.36 6.42 -13.57
CA LYS A 188 4.37 5.54 -12.96
C LYS A 188 5.05 4.33 -12.31
N THR A 189 6.00 3.73 -13.01
CA THR A 189 6.77 2.58 -12.51
C THR A 189 7.63 2.95 -11.31
N SER A 190 8.25 4.14 -11.32
CA SER A 190 9.03 4.63 -10.17
C SER A 190 8.16 4.79 -8.92
N MET A 191 6.95 5.32 -9.09
CA MET A 191 6.00 5.47 -7.99
C MET A 191 5.48 4.11 -7.49
N ALA A 192 5.22 3.16 -8.39
CA ALA A 192 4.82 1.80 -8.01
C ALA A 192 5.92 1.09 -7.22
N LEU A 193 7.17 1.13 -7.69
CA LEU A 193 8.32 0.58 -6.96
C LEU A 193 8.48 1.20 -5.57
N LEU A 194 8.29 2.52 -5.45
CA LEU A 194 8.33 3.18 -4.14
C LEU A 194 7.19 2.71 -3.22
N GLN A 195 5.97 2.62 -3.77
CA GLN A 195 4.81 2.16 -3.02
C GLN A 195 5.02 0.73 -2.50
N ASP A 196 5.58 -0.14 -3.32
CA ASP A 196 5.87 -1.51 -2.93
C ASP A 196 6.96 -1.55 -1.86
N PHE A 197 8.00 -0.71 -1.97
CA PHE A 197 9.08 -0.63 -0.98
C PHE A 197 8.63 -0.19 0.42
N HIS A 198 7.50 0.52 0.56
CA HIS A 198 6.92 0.83 1.88
C HIS A 198 6.46 -0.41 2.66
N HIS A 199 6.28 -1.56 2.00
CA HIS A 199 5.99 -2.82 2.68
C HIS A 199 7.21 -3.37 3.44
N SER A 200 8.42 -3.01 3.01
CA SER A 200 9.66 -3.47 3.63
C SER A 200 10.16 -2.49 4.71
N PRO A 201 10.63 -2.98 5.87
CA PRO A 201 11.28 -2.12 6.87
C PRO A 201 12.61 -1.53 6.39
N ALA A 202 13.20 -2.09 5.32
CA ALA A 202 14.45 -1.61 4.71
C ALA A 202 14.36 -0.17 4.18
N ILE A 203 13.15 0.37 3.99
CA ILE A 203 12.93 1.79 3.65
C ILE A 203 13.52 2.75 4.69
N LEU A 204 13.71 2.29 5.93
CA LEU A 204 14.32 3.09 7.01
C LEU A 204 15.85 3.11 6.99
N ASP A 205 16.48 2.26 6.20
CA ASP A 205 17.94 2.10 6.21
C ASP A 205 18.64 3.08 5.26
N TYR A 206 17.86 3.79 4.43
CA TYR A 206 18.35 4.71 3.42
C TYR A 206 17.64 6.07 3.51
N PRO A 207 18.32 7.17 3.19
CA PRO A 207 17.69 8.48 3.17
C PRO A 207 16.74 8.63 1.97
N SER A 208 15.66 9.38 2.19
CA SER A 208 14.51 9.46 1.27
C SER A 208 14.85 9.99 -0.12
N ASN A 209 15.84 10.86 -0.24
CA ASN A 209 16.34 11.35 -1.52
C ASN A 209 17.02 10.24 -2.34
N LEU A 210 17.78 9.34 -1.70
CA LEU A 210 18.47 8.26 -2.39
C LEU A 210 17.50 7.15 -2.83
N ILE A 211 16.50 6.85 -2.00
CA ILE A 211 15.43 5.89 -2.36
C ILE A 211 14.71 6.36 -3.63
N ALA A 212 14.37 7.65 -3.70
CA ALA A 212 13.74 8.23 -4.89
C ALA A 212 14.60 8.04 -6.16
N ILE A 213 15.91 8.30 -6.06
CA ILE A 213 16.85 8.07 -7.17
C ILE A 213 16.88 6.59 -7.56
N ALA A 214 16.90 5.68 -6.58
CA ALA A 214 16.93 4.24 -6.82
C ALA A 214 15.68 3.74 -7.55
N CYS A 215 14.48 4.14 -7.13
CA CYS A 215 13.23 3.77 -7.82
C CYS A 215 13.20 4.28 -9.28
N ILE A 216 13.69 5.50 -9.51
CA ILE A 216 13.79 6.07 -10.85
C ILE A 216 14.81 5.33 -11.69
N ASN A 217 16.01 5.09 -11.15
CA ASN A 217 17.08 4.42 -11.87
C ASN A 217 16.70 2.98 -12.22
N LEU A 218 16.04 2.27 -11.30
CA LEU A 218 15.51 0.94 -11.55
C LEU A 218 14.45 0.97 -12.67
N SER A 219 13.54 1.95 -12.66
CA SER A 219 12.55 2.13 -13.73
C SER A 219 13.19 2.41 -15.10
N LEU A 220 14.23 3.26 -15.14
CA LEU A 220 14.98 3.53 -16.37
C LEU A 220 15.65 2.25 -16.90
N GLN A 221 16.23 1.44 -16.02
CA GLN A 221 16.84 0.15 -16.39
C GLN A 221 15.81 -0.85 -16.90
N ILE A 222 14.63 -0.95 -16.26
CA ILE A 222 13.53 -1.83 -16.69
C ILE A 222 13.12 -1.52 -18.14
N TYR A 223 13.06 -0.24 -18.52
CA TYR A 223 12.67 0.18 -19.88
C TYR A 223 13.84 0.34 -20.85
N GLY A 224 15.09 0.11 -20.41
CA GLY A 224 16.29 0.31 -21.24
C GLY A 224 16.51 1.76 -21.66
N VAL A 225 16.05 2.73 -20.87
CA VAL A 225 16.12 4.16 -21.17
C VAL A 225 17.45 4.73 -20.67
N VAL A 226 18.23 5.31 -21.58
CA VAL A 226 19.49 6.00 -21.24
C VAL A 226 19.21 7.50 -21.11
N VAL A 227 19.72 8.11 -20.03
CA VAL A 227 19.52 9.54 -19.77
C VAL A 227 20.33 10.39 -20.77
N PRO A 228 19.70 11.31 -21.53
CA PRO A 228 20.36 12.22 -22.45
C PRO A 228 21.37 13.14 -21.75
N LEU A 229 22.27 13.75 -22.53
CA LEU A 229 23.24 14.75 -22.06
C LEU A 229 24.31 14.21 -21.09
N MET A 230 24.43 12.89 -20.98
CA MET A 230 25.51 12.18 -20.31
C MET A 230 26.54 11.76 -21.37
N ASP A 231 27.22 12.73 -21.99
CA ASP A 231 28.22 12.42 -23.02
C ASP A 231 29.43 11.70 -22.39
N GLU A 232 30.05 10.78 -23.12
CA GLU A 232 31.11 9.86 -22.66
C GLU A 232 32.35 10.55 -22.03
N CYS A 233 32.47 11.87 -22.16
CA CYS A 233 33.53 12.68 -21.57
C CYS A 233 33.33 13.00 -20.08
N ASP A 234 32.10 13.13 -19.61
CA ASP A 234 31.80 13.36 -18.20
C ASP A 234 31.42 12.02 -17.56
N GLN A 235 32.40 11.35 -16.94
CA GLN A 235 32.23 10.05 -16.26
C GLN A 235 31.21 10.05 -15.09
N GLN A 236 30.47 11.15 -14.90
CA GLN A 236 29.56 11.37 -13.80
C GLN A 236 28.16 10.86 -14.17
N PRO A 237 27.56 9.97 -13.36
CA PRO A 237 26.21 9.49 -13.61
C PRO A 237 25.14 10.57 -13.35
N TRP A 238 23.98 10.43 -13.99
CA TRP A 238 22.91 11.46 -14.00
C TRP A 238 22.44 11.89 -12.61
N PHE A 239 22.44 10.95 -11.68
CA PHE A 239 21.99 11.19 -10.33
C PHE A 239 22.95 12.07 -9.51
N ASN A 240 24.21 12.26 -9.94
CA ASN A 240 25.17 13.13 -9.25
C ASN A 240 24.79 14.61 -9.34
N VAL A 241 23.95 14.99 -10.31
CA VAL A 241 23.35 16.32 -10.39
C VAL A 241 22.47 16.60 -9.16
N PHE A 242 21.78 15.56 -8.66
CA PHE A 242 20.89 15.66 -7.50
C PHE A 242 21.61 15.34 -6.19
N CYS A 243 22.56 14.40 -6.21
CA CYS A 243 23.31 13.98 -5.04
C CYS A 243 24.77 13.68 -5.41
N LYS A 244 25.66 14.65 -5.18
CA LYS A 244 27.08 14.58 -5.59
C LYS A 244 27.86 13.42 -4.95
N ASP A 245 27.48 13.03 -3.74
CA ASP A 245 28.18 12.00 -2.96
C ASP A 245 27.65 10.58 -3.24
N LEU A 246 26.65 10.43 -4.12
CA LEU A 246 26.08 9.12 -4.43
C LEU A 246 27.01 8.32 -5.35
N THR A 247 27.38 7.12 -4.93
CA THR A 247 28.16 6.18 -5.73
C THR A 247 27.26 5.16 -6.42
N ARG A 248 27.71 4.61 -7.56
CA ARG A 248 27.00 3.53 -8.27
C ARG A 248 26.79 2.30 -7.38
N ASN A 249 27.77 1.96 -6.55
CA ASN A 249 27.68 0.82 -5.63
C ASN A 249 26.58 1.02 -4.59
N LYS A 250 26.49 2.22 -4.00
CA LYS A 250 25.43 2.52 -3.03
C LYS A 250 24.05 2.53 -3.68
N LEU A 251 23.94 3.04 -4.91
CA LEU A 251 22.70 2.99 -5.68
C LEU A 251 22.27 1.55 -5.97
N TRP A 252 23.21 0.68 -6.37
CA TRP A 252 22.96 -0.74 -6.60
C TRP A 252 22.45 -1.43 -5.34
N GLU A 253 23.10 -1.19 -4.19
CA GLU A 253 22.67 -1.74 -2.89
C GLU A 253 21.21 -1.38 -2.57
N ILE A 254 20.80 -0.14 -2.81
CA ILE A 254 19.41 0.30 -2.58
C ILE A 254 18.45 -0.39 -3.55
N MET A 255 18.81 -0.47 -4.85
CA MET A 255 17.96 -1.15 -5.84
C MET A 255 17.78 -2.63 -5.53
N GLU A 256 18.84 -3.31 -5.07
CA GLU A 256 18.76 -4.70 -4.62
C GLU A 256 17.80 -4.86 -3.45
N LYS A 257 17.82 -3.95 -2.47
CA LYS A 257 16.84 -3.95 -1.37
C LYS A 257 15.41 -3.69 -1.82
N ILE A 258 15.20 -2.84 -2.82
CA ILE A 258 13.88 -2.61 -3.41
C ILE A 258 13.38 -3.89 -4.10
N MET A 259 14.24 -4.57 -4.87
CA MET A 259 13.88 -5.82 -5.54
C MET A 259 13.63 -6.95 -4.54
N ALA A 260 14.43 -7.05 -3.48
CA ALA A 260 14.25 -8.06 -2.43
C ALA A 260 12.91 -7.93 -1.70
N ALA A 261 12.28 -6.74 -1.68
CA ALA A 261 10.96 -6.56 -1.09
C ALA A 261 9.85 -7.37 -1.81
N TYR A 262 10.08 -7.77 -3.07
CA TYR A 262 9.16 -8.63 -3.82
C TYR A 262 9.32 -10.12 -3.47
N ASP A 263 10.45 -10.53 -2.89
CA ASP A 263 10.65 -11.91 -2.43
C ASP A 263 9.85 -12.19 -1.13
N ASP A 264 9.53 -11.14 -0.37
CA ASP A 264 8.74 -11.21 0.86
C ASP A 264 7.22 -11.27 0.59
N GLU A 265 6.78 -11.05 -0.66
CA GLU A 265 5.36 -11.07 -0.99
C GLU A 265 4.82 -12.51 -0.92
N PRO A 266 3.82 -12.79 -0.07
CA PRO A 266 3.27 -14.13 0.05
C PRO A 266 2.61 -14.53 -1.26
N GLU A 267 2.94 -15.71 -1.79
CA GLU A 267 2.30 -16.26 -2.99
C GLU A 267 0.77 -16.19 -2.81
N THR A 268 0.10 -15.39 -3.65
CA THR A 268 -1.35 -15.41 -3.76
C THR A 268 -1.74 -16.79 -4.27
N ARG A 269 -2.15 -17.66 -3.34
CA ARG A 269 -2.67 -18.99 -3.67
C ARG A 269 -4.00 -18.80 -4.39
N ASP A 270 -3.93 -18.81 -5.72
CA ASP A 270 -5.08 -19.08 -6.58
C ASP A 270 -5.55 -20.52 -6.29
N ASN A 271 -6.53 -20.64 -5.39
CA ASN A 271 -7.32 -21.86 -5.21
C ASN A 271 -8.61 -21.77 -6.02
#